data_AF-A0A1H2GNM6-F1
#
_entry.id   AF-A0A1H2GNM6-F1
#
_cell.length_a   1.000
_cell.length_b   1.000
_cell.length_c   1.000
_cell.angle_alpha   90.00
_cell.angle_beta   90.00
_cell.angle_gamma   90.00
#
_symmetry.space_group_name_H-M   'P 1'
#
loop_
_entity.id
_entity.type
_entity.pdbx_description
1 polymer ?
#
loop_
_entity_poly.entity_id
_entity_poly.type
_entity_poly.pdbx_seq_one_letter_code
_entity_poly.pdbx_strand_id
1 'polypeptide(L)'
;MSMPVATYKCSACDLSRWSSGTWGYRYYLHGESKLQMHVVMGWCKTCNDLQAIEVLPDAEGELKLKIKLEALQAELAKVLAATPPAKSWWPFRAKKISSQANLEYEIRAAEEQIMEYRLCRTALSTRTGKPRCLRCESEDCIALPEHAVDYFAAEDVPVPIGFMHPGCGGQLTVAYEGTRLSVQLTEKAYDLEGHLLDEVKPRSS
;
A
#
# COMPACT_ATOMS: atom_id res chain seq x y z
N MET A 1 18.61 -1.83 0.42
CA MET A 1 17.96 -2.98 1.11
C MET A 1 17.58 -4.01 0.06
N SER A 2 17.60 -5.31 0.38
CA SER A 2 17.14 -6.37 -0.54
C SER A 2 15.67 -6.70 -0.26
N MET A 3 14.77 -6.40 -1.19
CA MET A 3 13.32 -6.57 -1.03
C MET A 3 12.76 -7.56 -2.07
N PRO A 4 11.81 -8.44 -1.69
CA PRO A 4 11.18 -9.37 -2.64
C PRO A 4 10.22 -8.63 -3.56
N VAL A 5 10.25 -8.91 -4.87
CA VAL A 5 9.31 -8.35 -5.86
C VAL A 5 8.24 -9.35 -6.27
N ALA A 6 7.02 -8.89 -6.47
CA ALA A 6 6.02 -9.66 -7.20
C ALA A 6 6.24 -9.45 -8.71
N THR A 7 6.06 -10.52 -9.49
CA THR A 7 6.10 -10.50 -10.94
C THR A 7 4.69 -10.65 -11.49
N TYR A 8 4.25 -9.65 -12.26
CA TYR A 8 3.04 -9.69 -13.05
C TYR A 8 3.35 -10.23 -14.43
N LYS A 9 2.53 -11.17 -14.91
CA LYS A 9 2.64 -11.75 -16.26
C LYS A 9 1.28 -11.78 -16.95
N CYS A 10 1.29 -11.83 -18.28
CA CYS A 10 0.09 -12.09 -19.06
C CYS A 10 0.10 -13.53 -19.59
N SER A 11 -1.07 -14.20 -19.59
CA SER A 11 -1.19 -15.56 -20.12
C SER A 11 -1.14 -15.66 -21.64
N ALA A 12 -1.22 -14.55 -22.38
CA ALA A 12 -1.34 -14.55 -23.85
C ALA A 12 -0.29 -13.71 -24.59
N CYS A 13 0.63 -13.03 -23.88
CA CYS A 13 1.76 -12.32 -24.50
C CYS A 13 2.94 -12.23 -23.54
N ASP A 14 4.08 -11.73 -24.03
CA ASP A 14 5.33 -11.65 -23.27
C ASP A 14 5.39 -10.50 -22.24
N LEU A 15 4.25 -9.94 -21.84
CA LEU A 15 4.21 -8.91 -20.81
C LEU A 15 4.73 -9.50 -19.49
N SER A 16 5.78 -8.87 -18.95
CA SER A 16 6.31 -9.17 -17.63
C SER A 16 6.78 -7.89 -16.94
N ARG A 17 6.28 -7.66 -15.72
CA ARG A 17 6.56 -6.46 -14.94
C ARG A 17 6.70 -6.76 -13.46
N TRP A 18 7.62 -6.08 -12.79
CA TRP A 18 7.78 -6.17 -11.35
C TRP A 18 6.96 -5.13 -10.61
N SER A 19 6.54 -5.47 -9.38
CA SER A 19 5.86 -4.54 -8.47
C SER A 19 6.77 -3.42 -7.94
N SER A 20 8.06 -3.41 -8.27
CA SER A 20 9.02 -2.42 -7.75
C SER A 20 8.66 -0.98 -8.09
N GLY A 21 7.83 -0.75 -9.11
CA GLY A 21 7.31 0.56 -9.45
C GLY A 21 6.48 1.19 -8.33
N THR A 22 5.83 0.40 -7.46
CA THR A 22 5.05 0.93 -6.32
C THR A 22 5.91 1.25 -5.10
N TRP A 23 7.17 0.81 -5.09
CA TRP A 23 8.08 1.04 -3.96
C TRP A 23 8.52 2.50 -3.89
N GLY A 24 8.93 2.91 -2.69
CA GLY A 24 9.36 4.27 -2.41
C GLY A 24 8.30 5.05 -1.64
N TYR A 25 8.72 6.18 -1.11
CA TYR A 25 7.88 7.04 -0.32
C TYR A 25 7.33 8.15 -1.21
N ARG A 26 5.99 8.28 -1.28
CA ARG A 26 5.33 9.25 -2.13
C ARG A 26 4.34 10.01 -1.30
N TYR A 27 4.34 11.33 -1.45
CA TYR A 27 3.53 12.21 -0.63
C TYR A 27 2.93 13.31 -1.47
N TYR A 28 1.71 13.72 -1.11
CA TYR A 28 1.22 15.04 -1.47
C TYR A 28 1.80 16.07 -0.52
N LEU A 29 2.20 17.23 -1.04
CA LEU A 29 2.54 18.40 -0.23
C LEU A 29 1.30 19.27 -0.04
N HIS A 30 0.90 19.44 1.21
CA HIS A 30 -0.18 20.33 1.62
C HIS A 30 0.36 21.34 2.64
N GLY A 31 0.82 22.50 2.14
CA GLY A 31 1.60 23.44 2.95
C GLY A 31 2.91 22.81 3.41
N GLU A 32 3.14 22.76 4.72
CA GLU A 32 4.32 22.10 5.33
C GLU A 32 4.11 20.61 5.60
N SER A 33 2.90 20.09 5.39
CA SER A 33 2.56 18.70 5.68
C SER A 33 2.83 17.79 4.49
N LYS A 34 3.45 16.63 4.75
CA LYS A 34 3.52 15.50 3.83
C LYS A 34 2.37 14.57 4.13
N LEU A 35 1.50 14.32 3.15
CA LEU A 35 0.38 13.38 3.25
C LEU A 35 0.71 12.15 2.43
N GLN A 36 0.75 10.96 3.03
CA GLN A 36 1.10 9.74 2.31
C GLN A 36 0.17 9.52 1.10
N MET A 37 0.78 9.36 -0.07
CA MET A 37 0.10 8.94 -1.28
C MET A 37 -0.04 7.42 -1.27
N HIS A 38 -1.26 6.95 -1.53
CA HIS A 38 -1.52 5.54 -1.78
C HIS A 38 -1.25 5.22 -3.25
N VAL A 39 -0.59 4.09 -3.48
CA VAL A 39 -0.11 3.70 -4.80
C VAL A 39 -0.36 2.22 -5.00
N VAL A 40 -0.87 1.86 -6.17
CA VAL A 40 -1.08 0.47 -6.58
C VAL A 40 -0.47 0.22 -7.95
N MET A 41 -0.30 -1.05 -8.30
CA MET A 41 -0.06 -1.41 -9.69
C MET A 41 -1.36 -1.22 -10.49
N GLY A 42 -1.24 -0.72 -11.71
CA GLY A 42 -2.35 -0.50 -12.60
C GLY A 42 -1.92 -0.47 -14.06
N TRP A 43 -2.89 -0.53 -14.97
CA TRP A 43 -2.67 -0.35 -16.40
C TRP A 43 -2.77 1.12 -16.77
N CYS A 44 -1.73 1.67 -17.39
CA CYS A 44 -1.76 3.02 -17.96
C CYS A 44 -1.89 2.91 -19.48
N LYS A 45 -2.96 3.47 -20.06
CA LYS A 45 -3.20 3.39 -21.52
C LYS A 45 -2.15 4.16 -22.31
N THR A 46 -1.70 5.31 -21.81
CA THR A 46 -0.67 6.13 -22.47
C THR A 46 0.68 5.43 -22.50
N CYS A 47 1.08 4.76 -21.41
CA CYS A 47 2.30 3.96 -21.38
C CYS A 47 2.15 2.63 -22.13
N ASN A 48 0.91 2.19 -22.36
CA ASN A 48 0.56 0.85 -22.84
C ASN A 48 1.25 -0.26 -22.02
N ASP A 49 1.23 -0.10 -20.70
CA ASP A 49 2.02 -0.94 -19.78
C ASP A 49 1.47 -0.89 -18.34
N LEU A 50 1.89 -1.84 -17.52
CA LEU A 50 1.68 -1.79 -16.07
C LEU A 50 2.61 -0.75 -15.43
N GLN A 51 2.02 0.15 -14.66
CA GLN A 51 2.70 1.25 -13.98
C GLN A 51 2.20 1.39 -12.55
N ALA A 52 2.95 2.12 -11.74
CA ALA A 52 2.45 2.61 -10.46
C ALA A 52 1.43 3.72 -10.70
N ILE A 53 0.27 3.58 -10.10
CA ILE A 53 -0.87 4.47 -10.26
C ILE A 53 -1.29 4.96 -8.88
N GLU A 54 -1.55 6.25 -8.80
CA GLU A 54 -2.14 6.90 -7.65
C GLU A 54 -3.48 6.26 -7.26
N VAL A 55 -3.76 6.20 -5.96
CA VAL A 55 -5.09 5.88 -5.44
C VAL A 55 -5.56 7.04 -4.59
N LEU A 56 -6.65 7.67 -5.02
CA LEU A 56 -7.27 8.76 -4.28
C LEU A 56 -8.04 8.19 -3.07
N PRO A 57 -7.95 8.84 -1.90
CA PRO A 57 -8.68 8.39 -0.73
C PRO A 57 -10.18 8.66 -0.86
N ASP A 58 -11.01 7.69 -0.48
CA ASP A 58 -12.46 7.75 -0.58
C ASP A 58 -13.19 7.20 0.66
N ALA A 59 -14.51 7.19 0.63
CA ALA A 59 -15.29 6.70 1.77
C ALA A 59 -15.14 5.17 1.95
N GLU A 60 -14.94 4.43 0.87
CA GLU A 60 -14.84 2.97 0.90
C GLU A 60 -13.51 2.53 1.53
N GLY A 61 -12.41 3.14 1.14
CA GLY A 61 -11.09 2.88 1.72
C GLY A 61 -11.03 3.26 3.20
N GLU A 62 -11.65 4.37 3.62
CA GLU A 62 -11.76 4.70 5.04
C GLU A 62 -12.55 3.62 5.81
N LEU A 63 -13.65 3.11 5.23
CA LEU A 63 -14.44 2.05 5.84
C LEU A 63 -13.65 0.75 5.96
N LYS A 64 -12.88 0.36 4.94
CA LYS A 64 -12.00 -0.81 4.98
C LYS A 64 -10.99 -0.71 6.12
N LEU A 65 -10.39 0.46 6.34
CA LEU A 65 -9.46 0.69 7.45
C LEU A 65 -10.16 0.55 8.81
N LYS A 66 -11.39 1.08 8.96
CA LYS A 66 -12.18 0.93 10.20
C LYS A 66 -12.52 -0.53 10.49
N ILE A 67 -12.96 -1.28 9.49
CA ILE A 67 -13.25 -2.72 9.63
C ILE A 67 -12.00 -3.46 10.10
N LYS A 68 -10.83 -3.14 9.54
CA LYS A 68 -9.55 -3.71 9.98
C LYS A 68 -9.25 -3.36 11.44
N LEU A 69 -9.44 -2.10 11.85
CA LEU A 69 -9.24 -1.67 13.23
C LEU A 69 -10.17 -2.43 14.21
N GLU A 70 -11.44 -2.57 13.86
CA GLU A 70 -12.43 -3.33 14.65
C GLU A 70 -12.03 -4.81 14.78
N ALA A 71 -11.52 -5.41 13.70
CA ALA A 71 -11.05 -6.80 13.72
C ALA A 71 -9.85 -6.98 14.67
N LEU A 72 -8.88 -6.06 14.63
CA LEU A 72 -7.72 -6.07 15.54
C LEU A 72 -8.14 -5.88 17.01
N GLN A 73 -9.08 -4.97 17.27
CA GLN A 73 -9.62 -4.75 18.61
C GLN A 73 -10.37 -6.00 19.13
N ALA A 74 -11.16 -6.65 18.27
CA ALA A 74 -11.84 -7.90 18.61
C ALA A 74 -10.84 -9.03 18.91
N GLU A 75 -9.74 -9.11 18.18
CA GLU A 75 -8.68 -10.09 18.42
C GLU A 75 -7.93 -9.83 19.73
N LEU A 76 -7.60 -8.57 20.02
CA LEU A 76 -7.01 -8.19 21.31
C LEU A 76 -7.94 -8.55 22.47
N ALA A 77 -9.25 -8.31 22.34
CA ALA A 77 -10.23 -8.70 23.35
C ALA A 77 -10.23 -10.21 23.61
N LYS A 78 -10.10 -11.04 22.57
CA LYS A 78 -9.97 -12.51 22.72
C LYS A 78 -8.70 -12.89 23.46
N VAL A 79 -7.55 -12.28 23.12
CA VAL A 79 -6.27 -12.54 23.80
C VAL A 79 -6.33 -12.18 25.29
N LEU A 80 -6.93 -11.04 25.61
CA LEU A 80 -7.11 -10.59 26.99
C LEU A 80 -8.08 -11.49 27.78
N ALA A 81 -9.15 -11.98 27.15
CA ALA A 81 -10.08 -12.91 27.78
C ALA A 81 -9.43 -14.28 28.06
N ALA A 82 -8.57 -14.77 27.16
CA ALA A 82 -7.84 -16.03 27.33
C ALA A 82 -6.70 -15.93 28.36
N THR A 83 -6.20 -14.72 28.62
CA THR A 83 -5.13 -14.46 29.59
C THR A 83 -5.58 -13.43 30.62
N PRO A 84 -6.53 -13.78 31.51
CA PRO A 84 -7.01 -12.83 32.50
C PRO A 84 -5.85 -12.33 33.36
N PRO A 85 -5.80 -11.03 33.68
CA PRO A 85 -4.72 -10.47 34.49
C PRO A 85 -4.65 -11.24 35.80
N ALA A 86 -3.47 -11.80 36.10
CA ALA A 86 -3.26 -12.58 37.30
C ALA A 86 -3.69 -11.77 38.53
N LYS A 87 -4.62 -12.29 39.32
CA LYS A 87 -4.99 -11.78 40.65
C LYS A 87 -3.85 -12.09 41.63
N SER A 88 -2.66 -11.56 41.36
CA SER A 88 -1.47 -11.79 42.18
C SER A 88 -1.26 -10.60 43.10
N TRP A 89 -1.33 -10.89 44.39
CA TRP A 89 -0.96 -10.06 45.53
C TRP A 89 0.56 -9.76 45.61
N TRP A 90 1.35 -10.22 44.63
CA TRP A 90 2.80 -9.97 44.51
C TRP A 90 3.14 -9.01 43.36
N PRO A 91 4.15 -8.13 43.51
CA PRO A 91 4.38 -6.98 42.64
C PRO A 91 5.08 -7.31 41.31
N PHE A 92 5.31 -8.59 41.00
CA PHE A 92 5.88 -8.98 39.72
C PHE A 92 4.80 -8.86 38.65
N ARG A 93 4.82 -7.73 37.93
CA ARG A 93 3.97 -7.50 36.75
C ARG A 93 4.06 -8.73 35.84
N ALA A 94 2.93 -9.37 35.59
CA ALA A 94 2.83 -10.38 34.53
C ALA A 94 3.34 -9.74 33.23
N LYS A 95 4.42 -10.32 32.67
CA LYS A 95 5.02 -9.84 31.44
C LYS A 95 3.96 -9.94 30.34
N LYS A 96 3.65 -8.83 29.67
CA LYS A 96 2.73 -8.82 28.52
C LYS A 96 3.19 -9.91 27.53
N ILE A 97 2.26 -10.74 27.08
CA ILE A 97 2.53 -11.71 26.02
C ILE A 97 2.85 -10.92 24.75
N SER A 98 3.81 -11.39 23.96
CA SER A 98 4.22 -10.72 22.71
C SER A 98 3.04 -10.45 21.77
N SER A 99 2.08 -11.37 21.70
CA SER A 99 0.84 -11.22 20.92
C SER A 99 0.01 -10.00 21.35
N GLN A 100 -0.16 -9.77 22.65
CA GLN A 100 -0.87 -8.58 23.15
C GLN A 100 -0.14 -7.30 22.75
N ALA A 101 1.17 -7.23 22.95
CA ALA A 101 1.95 -6.04 22.63
C ALA A 101 1.95 -5.74 21.11
N ASN A 102 1.99 -6.78 20.28
CA ASN A 102 1.90 -6.66 18.83
C ASN A 102 0.53 -6.12 18.39
N LEU A 103 -0.57 -6.67 18.92
CA LEU A 103 -1.92 -6.19 18.62
C LEU A 103 -2.14 -4.73 19.07
N GLU A 104 -1.66 -4.36 20.26
CA GLU A 104 -1.72 -2.96 20.73
C GLU A 104 -0.90 -2.01 19.83
N TYR A 105 0.20 -2.48 19.25
CA TYR A 105 0.97 -1.72 18.26
C TYR A 105 0.18 -1.58 16.94
N GLU A 106 -0.37 -2.68 16.42
CA GLU A 106 -1.14 -2.68 15.18
C GLU A 106 -2.40 -1.82 15.26
N ILE A 107 -3.09 -1.83 16.40
CA ILE A 107 -4.25 -0.96 16.65
C ILE A 107 -3.84 0.51 16.57
N ARG A 108 -2.77 0.92 17.27
CA ARG A 108 -2.28 2.30 17.22
C ARG A 108 -1.86 2.71 15.81
N ALA A 109 -1.17 1.83 15.09
CA ALA A 109 -0.79 2.07 13.71
C ALA A 109 -2.02 2.21 12.78
N ALA A 110 -3.07 1.41 12.98
CA ALA A 110 -4.30 1.51 12.22
C ALA A 110 -5.09 2.79 12.53
N GLU A 111 -5.11 3.24 13.79
CA GLU A 111 -5.70 4.52 14.20
C GLU A 111 -4.98 5.71 13.52
N GLU A 112 -3.65 5.71 13.55
CA GLU A 112 -2.83 6.71 12.86
C GLU A 112 -3.09 6.70 11.35
N GLN A 113 -3.14 5.51 10.75
CA GLN A 113 -3.44 5.35 9.32
C GLN A 113 -4.82 5.92 8.94
N ILE A 114 -5.86 5.71 9.76
CA ILE A 114 -7.20 6.29 9.52
C ILE A 114 -7.16 7.81 9.60
N MET A 115 -6.42 8.36 10.58
CA MET A 115 -6.29 9.81 10.74
C MET A 115 -5.58 10.44 9.54
N GLU A 116 -4.46 9.87 9.10
CA GLU A 116 -3.74 10.33 7.91
C GLU A 116 -4.61 10.21 6.65
N TYR A 117 -5.33 9.10 6.48
CA TYR A 117 -6.22 8.88 5.35
C TYR A 117 -7.32 9.95 5.27
N ARG A 118 -7.92 10.32 6.41
CA ARG A 118 -8.91 11.41 6.50
C ARG A 118 -8.33 12.78 6.18
N LEU A 119 -7.13 13.05 6.65
CA LEU A 119 -6.43 14.30 6.35
C LEU A 119 -6.15 14.41 4.85
N CYS A 120 -5.65 13.33 4.25
CA CYS A 120 -5.41 13.21 2.81
C CYS A 120 -6.70 13.42 2.01
N ARG A 121 -7.80 12.74 2.39
CA ARG A 121 -9.12 12.92 1.78
C ARG A 121 -9.66 14.35 1.87
N THR A 122 -9.42 15.01 2.99
CA THR A 122 -9.84 16.41 3.18
C THR A 122 -9.02 17.34 2.30
N ALA A 123 -7.69 17.18 2.27
CA ALA A 123 -6.79 17.98 1.45
C ALA A 123 -7.08 17.83 -0.05
N LEU A 124 -7.46 16.63 -0.49
CA LEU A 124 -7.79 16.32 -1.88
C LEU A 124 -9.27 16.55 -2.23
N SER A 125 -10.08 17.08 -1.31
CA SER A 125 -11.53 17.23 -1.51
C SER A 125 -11.90 18.22 -2.62
N THR A 126 -11.03 19.18 -2.92
CA THR A 126 -11.20 20.16 -4.00
C THR A 126 -10.50 19.74 -5.29
N ARG A 127 -9.81 18.60 -5.29
CA ARG A 127 -9.09 18.11 -6.46
C ARG A 127 -10.07 17.82 -7.59
N THR A 128 -9.69 18.18 -8.81
CA THR A 128 -10.52 17.94 -10.01
C THR A 128 -9.99 16.81 -10.89
N GLY A 129 -8.66 16.58 -10.88
CA GLY A 129 -8.02 15.52 -11.66
C GLY A 129 -8.30 14.12 -11.11
N LYS A 130 -8.37 13.13 -12.01
CA LYS A 130 -8.42 11.70 -11.67
C LYS A 130 -7.08 11.19 -11.13
N PRO A 131 -7.01 9.95 -10.63
CA PRO A 131 -5.73 9.35 -10.26
C PRO A 131 -4.78 9.26 -11.47
N ARG A 132 -3.50 9.56 -11.25
CA ARG A 132 -2.48 9.64 -12.31
C ARG A 132 -1.53 8.44 -12.33
N CYS A 133 -1.00 8.18 -13.52
CA CYS A 133 0.19 7.36 -13.71
C CYS A 133 1.42 8.08 -13.15
N LEU A 134 2.15 7.45 -12.23
CA LEU A 134 3.31 8.09 -11.59
C LEU A 134 4.57 8.10 -12.46
N ARG A 135 4.46 7.65 -13.72
CA ARG A 135 5.51 7.70 -14.74
C ARG A 135 5.27 8.77 -15.81
N CYS A 136 4.04 8.94 -16.26
CA CYS A 136 3.69 9.83 -17.38
C CYS A 136 2.59 10.84 -17.07
N GLU A 137 2.08 10.87 -15.84
CA GLU A 137 1.07 11.79 -15.33
C GLU A 137 -0.32 11.70 -15.99
N SER A 138 -0.50 10.75 -16.91
CA SER A 138 -1.80 10.49 -17.55
C SER A 138 -2.85 10.04 -16.54
N GLU A 139 -4.08 10.53 -16.72
CA GLU A 139 -5.28 10.13 -15.99
C GLU A 139 -5.97 8.90 -16.59
N ASP A 140 -5.52 8.42 -17.76
CA ASP A 140 -6.11 7.26 -18.43
C ASP A 140 -5.52 5.95 -17.89
N CYS A 141 -5.93 5.66 -16.66
CA CYS A 141 -5.37 4.67 -15.77
C CYS A 141 -6.46 3.76 -15.21
N ILE A 142 -6.16 2.47 -15.09
CA ILE A 142 -7.05 1.48 -14.46
C ILE A 142 -6.25 0.75 -13.38
N ALA A 143 -6.63 0.95 -12.12
CA ALA A 143 -6.03 0.21 -11.01
C ALA A 143 -6.28 -1.30 -11.17
N LEU A 144 -5.29 -2.12 -10.83
CA LEU A 144 -5.52 -3.56 -10.73
C LEU A 144 -6.45 -3.84 -9.52
N PRO A 145 -7.29 -4.90 -9.59
CA PRO A 145 -8.05 -5.36 -8.44
C PRO A 145 -7.13 -5.65 -7.25
N GLU A 146 -7.66 -5.51 -6.04
CA GLU A 146 -6.94 -5.92 -4.83
C GLU A 146 -6.57 -7.41 -4.93
N HIS A 147 -5.30 -7.72 -4.65
CA HIS A 147 -4.76 -9.07 -4.64
C HIS A 147 -3.65 -9.17 -3.61
N ALA A 148 -3.47 -10.37 -3.06
CA ALA A 148 -2.36 -10.67 -2.17
C ALA A 148 -1.28 -11.43 -2.93
N VAL A 149 -0.03 -11.21 -2.53
CA VAL A 149 1.12 -12.01 -2.99
C VAL A 149 1.71 -12.67 -1.75
N ASP A 150 1.70 -14.00 -1.73
CA ASP A 150 2.36 -14.75 -0.68
C ASP A 150 3.85 -14.88 -1.01
N TYR A 151 4.64 -13.97 -0.43
CA TYR A 151 6.10 -13.97 -0.58
C TYR A 151 6.80 -15.11 0.18
N PHE A 152 6.04 -15.91 0.95
CA PHE A 152 6.56 -17.03 1.74
C PHE A 152 5.97 -18.38 1.31
N ALA A 153 5.22 -18.41 0.20
CA ALA A 153 4.71 -19.65 -0.35
C ALA A 153 5.86 -20.60 -0.72
N ALA A 154 5.62 -21.90 -0.53
CA ALA A 154 6.59 -22.94 -0.87
C ALA A 154 6.72 -23.15 -2.39
N GLU A 155 5.72 -22.71 -3.17
CA GLU A 155 5.64 -22.89 -4.62
C GLU A 155 5.34 -21.57 -5.33
N ASP A 156 6.07 -21.32 -6.41
CA ASP A 156 5.95 -20.12 -7.25
C ASP A 156 4.82 -20.31 -8.27
N VAL A 157 3.57 -20.50 -7.80
CA VAL A 157 2.41 -20.70 -8.68
C VAL A 157 1.78 -19.35 -9.05
N PRO A 158 1.73 -18.97 -10.34
CA PRO A 158 1.06 -17.74 -10.75
C PRO A 158 -0.43 -17.78 -10.47
N VAL A 159 -0.91 -16.79 -9.71
CA VAL A 159 -2.32 -16.67 -9.34
C VAL A 159 -2.99 -15.62 -10.24
N PRO A 160 -4.11 -15.94 -10.90
CA PRO A 160 -4.86 -14.95 -11.65
C PRO A 160 -5.46 -13.86 -10.75
N ILE A 161 -5.33 -12.59 -11.16
CA ILE A 161 -5.79 -11.43 -10.36
C ILE A 161 -7.12 -10.83 -10.84
N GLY A 162 -7.84 -11.54 -11.72
CA GLY A 162 -9.13 -11.08 -12.23
C GLY A 162 -9.08 -9.87 -13.17
N PHE A 163 -7.91 -9.55 -13.73
CA PHE A 163 -7.74 -8.45 -14.68
C PHE A 163 -7.38 -8.97 -16.09
N MET A 164 -8.13 -8.53 -17.09
CA MET A 164 -7.88 -8.88 -18.50
C MET A 164 -6.96 -7.85 -19.14
N HIS A 165 -5.85 -8.31 -19.73
CA HIS A 165 -4.88 -7.45 -20.39
C HIS A 165 -5.50 -6.75 -21.60
N PRO A 166 -5.60 -5.40 -21.62
CA PRO A 166 -6.33 -4.68 -22.65
C PRO A 166 -5.77 -4.86 -24.08
N GLY A 167 -4.48 -5.18 -24.22
CA GLY A 167 -3.83 -5.31 -25.51
C GLY A 167 -4.00 -6.66 -26.20
N CYS A 168 -4.15 -7.77 -25.45
CA CYS A 168 -4.21 -9.12 -26.03
C CYS A 168 -5.37 -9.98 -25.51
N GLY A 169 -6.13 -9.51 -24.52
CA GLY A 169 -7.21 -10.29 -23.91
C GLY A 169 -6.74 -11.48 -23.06
N GLY A 170 -5.44 -11.62 -22.78
CA GLY A 170 -4.93 -12.59 -21.83
C GLY A 170 -5.23 -12.19 -20.39
N GLN A 171 -5.22 -13.16 -19.47
CA GLN A 171 -5.43 -12.89 -18.06
C GLN A 171 -4.10 -12.49 -17.41
N LEU A 172 -4.13 -11.46 -16.54
CA LEU A 172 -2.97 -11.14 -15.71
C LEU A 172 -2.89 -12.11 -14.52
N THR A 173 -1.66 -12.56 -14.26
CA THR A 173 -1.29 -13.35 -13.10
C THR A 173 -0.23 -12.63 -12.29
N VAL A 174 -0.13 -12.97 -11.00
CA VAL A 174 0.91 -12.49 -10.10
C VAL A 174 1.56 -13.67 -9.38
N ALA A 175 2.88 -13.63 -9.23
CA ALA A 175 3.65 -14.61 -8.46
C ALA A 175 4.81 -13.92 -7.75
N TYR A 176 5.30 -14.51 -6.67
CA TYR A 176 6.67 -14.30 -6.22
C TYR A 176 7.53 -15.41 -6.86
N GLU A 177 8.64 -15.05 -7.49
CA GLU A 177 9.51 -15.99 -8.23
C GLU A 177 10.92 -16.02 -7.61
N GLY A 178 11.01 -15.93 -6.27
CA GLY A 178 12.28 -15.84 -5.53
C GLY A 178 13.11 -14.58 -5.80
N THR A 179 12.65 -13.67 -6.68
CA THR A 179 13.43 -12.52 -7.12
C THR A 179 13.44 -11.42 -6.06
N ARG A 180 14.64 -10.94 -5.73
CA ARG A 180 14.85 -9.82 -4.81
C ARG A 180 15.68 -8.75 -5.46
N LEU A 181 15.28 -7.50 -5.30
CA LEU A 181 16.01 -6.36 -5.83
C LEU A 181 16.71 -5.61 -4.70
N SER A 182 17.96 -5.21 -4.95
CA SER A 182 18.64 -4.22 -4.12
C SER A 182 18.21 -2.84 -4.59
N VAL A 183 17.43 -2.14 -3.76
CA VAL A 183 16.89 -0.82 -4.14
C VAL A 183 17.18 0.20 -3.06
N GLN A 184 17.39 1.43 -3.52
CA GLN A 184 17.35 2.63 -2.70
C GLN A 184 15.95 3.22 -2.86
N LEU A 185 15.20 3.26 -1.77
CA LEU A 185 13.88 3.88 -1.74
C LEU A 185 14.08 5.40 -1.81
N THR A 186 13.48 6.03 -2.82
CA THR A 186 13.49 7.48 -2.99
C THR A 186 12.20 8.07 -2.43
N GLU A 187 12.29 9.29 -1.89
CA GLU A 187 11.10 10.11 -1.63
C GLU A 187 10.72 10.89 -2.89
N LYS A 188 9.42 10.99 -3.16
CA LYS A 188 8.88 11.85 -4.22
C LYS A 188 7.71 12.67 -3.67
N ALA A 189 7.72 13.96 -3.99
CA ALA A 189 6.69 14.90 -3.59
C ALA A 189 5.80 15.24 -4.79
N TYR A 190 4.51 15.34 -4.55
CA TYR A 190 3.51 15.68 -5.55
C TYR A 190 2.65 16.84 -5.05
N ASP A 191 2.14 17.66 -5.95
CA ASP A 191 1.08 18.60 -5.58
C ASP A 191 -0.26 17.86 -5.36
N LEU A 192 -1.29 18.60 -4.92
CA LEU A 192 -2.62 18.02 -4.67
C LEU A 192 -3.33 17.55 -5.96
N GLU A 193 -2.89 17.99 -7.14
CA GLU A 193 -3.39 17.52 -8.43
C GLU A 193 -2.59 16.31 -8.97
N GLY A 194 -1.59 15.83 -8.22
CA GLY A 194 -0.83 14.62 -8.52
C GLY A 194 0.34 14.84 -9.48
N HIS A 195 0.77 16.08 -9.71
CA HIS A 195 1.95 16.39 -10.51
C HIS A 195 3.22 16.28 -9.67
N LEU A 196 4.27 15.71 -10.25
CA LEU A 196 5.55 15.58 -9.56
C LEU A 196 6.15 16.96 -9.35
N LEU A 197 6.51 17.26 -8.11
CA LEU A 197 7.27 18.45 -7.77
C LEU A 197 8.75 18.13 -7.96
N ASP A 198 9.46 18.94 -8.74
CA ASP A 198 10.90 18.82 -8.87
C ASP A 198 11.57 18.87 -7.49
N GLU A 199 12.58 18.03 -7.27
CA GLU A 199 13.34 18.02 -6.02
C GLU A 199 13.89 19.43 -5.75
N VAL A 200 13.38 20.09 -4.70
CA VAL A 200 14.08 21.22 -4.11
C VAL A 200 15.40 20.65 -3.59
N LYS A 201 16.50 20.91 -4.31
CA LYS A 201 17.84 20.57 -3.86
C LYS A 201 17.97 20.93 -2.37
N PRO A 202 18.50 20.05 -1.52
CA PRO A 202 18.76 20.42 -0.14
C PRO A 202 19.59 21.70 -0.15
N ARG A 203 19.12 22.74 0.54
CA ARG A 203 19.92 23.95 0.75
C ARG A 203 21.22 23.51 1.38
N SER A 204 22.31 23.61 0.63
CA SER A 204 23.66 23.40 1.14
C SER A 204 23.93 24.51 2.15
N SER A 205 23.92 24.14 3.43
CA SER A 205 24.46 24.94 4.53
C SER A 205 25.98 25.03 4.43
#